data_AF-A0A451GCS5-F1
#
_entry.id   AF-A0A451GCS5-F1
#
_cell.length_a   1.000
_cell.length_b   1.000
_cell.length_c   1.000
_cell.angle_alpha   90.00
_cell.angle_beta   90.00
_cell.angle_gamma   90.00
#
_symmetry.space_group_name_H-M   'P 1'
#
loop_
_entity.id
_entity.type
_entity.pdbx_description
1 polymer ?
#
loop_
_entity_poly.entity_id
_entity_poly.type
_entity_poly.pdbx_seq_one_letter_code
_entity_poly.pdbx_strand_id
1 'polypeptide(L)'
;MYVHIEVQGDHEKVFPKRMFQSFYRILDLFDQRIYALALFTSEDAKYNANQFHYEFLGTELTYHYNTYRIASQSESTLIESQNPFALAVLAGLYVIKVKKMLILSTNTSGN
;
A
#
# COMPACT_ATOMS: atom_id res chain seq x y z
N MET A 1 -10.22 -2.06 -18.64
CA MET A 1 -9.07 -1.90 -17.73
C MET A 1 -9.53 -2.22 -16.33
N TYR A 2 -8.89 -3.18 -15.66
CA TYR A 2 -9.19 -3.55 -14.28
C TYR A 2 -8.20 -2.89 -13.34
N VAL A 3 -8.66 -2.58 -12.13
CA VAL A 3 -7.84 -1.95 -11.10
C VAL A 3 -7.88 -2.85 -9.86
N HIS A 4 -6.72 -3.31 -9.44
CA HIS A 4 -6.53 -4.09 -8.22
C HIS A 4 -5.78 -3.21 -7.21
N ILE A 5 -6.44 -2.95 -6.08
CA ILE A 5 -5.87 -2.14 -5.01
C ILE A 5 -5.86 -2.98 -3.74
N GLU A 6 -4.72 -3.07 -3.08
CA GLU A 6 -4.64 -3.56 -1.70
C GLU A 6 -4.05 -2.50 -0.80
N VAL A 7 -4.50 -2.49 0.46
CA VAL A 7 -4.00 -1.59 1.49
C VAL A 7 -3.17 -2.41 2.48
N GLN A 8 -2.02 -1.88 2.88
CA GLN A 8 -1.19 -2.43 3.92
C GLN A 8 -0.90 -1.39 5.01
N GLY A 9 -1.24 -1.76 6.24
CA GLY A 9 -0.89 -1.01 7.45
C GLY A 9 0.45 -1.45 8.01
N ASP A 10 0.44 -2.57 8.73
CA ASP A 10 1.64 -3.13 9.35
C ASP A 10 2.43 -4.00 8.36
N HIS A 11 3.72 -4.20 8.64
CA HIS A 11 4.55 -5.03 7.79
C HIS A 11 4.15 -6.52 7.86
N GLU A 12 3.59 -7.03 6.78
CA GLU A 12 3.23 -8.42 6.56
C GLU A 12 4.17 -9.00 5.48
N LYS A 13 5.00 -9.98 5.85
CA LYS A 13 5.89 -10.67 4.90
C LYS A 13 5.14 -11.35 3.75
N VAL A 14 3.87 -11.71 3.98
CA VAL A 14 3.01 -12.39 3.01
C VAL A 14 2.35 -11.44 2.01
N PHE A 15 2.44 -10.11 2.23
CA PHE A 15 1.76 -9.13 1.39
C PHE A 15 2.13 -9.22 -0.10
N PRO A 16 3.41 -9.33 -0.50
CA PRO A 16 3.75 -9.41 -1.92
C PRO A 16 3.17 -10.66 -2.59
N LYS A 17 3.16 -11.79 -1.87
CA LYS A 17 2.54 -13.02 -2.36
C LYS A 17 1.03 -12.84 -2.54
N ARG A 18 0.36 -12.15 -1.61
CA ARG A 18 -1.07 -11.85 -1.71
C ARG A 18 -1.36 -10.94 -2.92
N MET A 19 -0.56 -9.89 -3.12
CA MET A 19 -0.64 -9.03 -4.31
C MET A 19 -0.56 -9.85 -5.59
N PHE A 20 0.42 -10.76 -5.70
CA PHE A 20 0.55 -11.65 -6.85
C PHE A 20 -0.66 -12.58 -7.02
N GLN A 21 -1.12 -13.22 -5.94
CA GLN A 21 -2.27 -14.15 -6.00
C GLN A 21 -3.55 -13.44 -6.45
N SER A 22 -3.81 -12.24 -5.94
CA SER A 22 -4.95 -11.42 -6.34
C SER A 22 -4.84 -11.02 -7.82
N PHE A 23 -3.67 -10.54 -8.26
CA PHE A 23 -3.42 -10.22 -9.66
C PHE A 23 -3.67 -11.42 -10.58
N TYR A 24 -3.08 -12.57 -10.28
CA TYR A 24 -3.21 -13.78 -11.09
C TYR A 24 -4.67 -14.26 -11.16
N ARG A 25 -5.42 -14.22 -10.05
CA ARG A 25 -6.85 -14.59 -10.03
C ARG A 25 -7.68 -13.67 -10.92
N ILE A 26 -7.45 -12.37 -10.88
CA ILE A 26 -8.19 -11.41 -11.73
C ILE A 26 -7.80 -11.64 -13.20
N LEU A 27 -6.52 -11.90 -13.48
CA LEU A 27 -6.05 -12.16 -14.83
C LEU A 27 -6.71 -13.41 -15.42
N ASP A 28 -6.71 -14.50 -14.65
CA ASP A 28 -7.30 -15.78 -15.05
C ASP A 28 -8.82 -15.69 -15.26
N LEU A 29 -9.52 -14.98 -14.38
CA LEU A 29 -10.99 -14.84 -14.46
C LEU A 29 -11.48 -13.97 -15.62
N PHE A 30 -10.75 -12.90 -15.94
CA PHE A 30 -11.26 -11.88 -16.86
C PHE A 30 -10.47 -11.77 -18.16
N ASP A 31 -9.21 -12.22 -18.21
CA ASP A 31 -8.28 -12.08 -19.34
C ASP A 31 -8.19 -10.63 -19.86
N GLN A 32 -8.00 -9.68 -18.93
CA GLN A 32 -7.95 -8.25 -19.22
C GLN A 32 -6.74 -7.61 -18.54
N ARG A 33 -6.30 -6.46 -19.07
CA ARG A 33 -5.20 -5.69 -18.49
C ARG A 33 -5.57 -5.18 -17.09
N ILE A 34 -4.68 -5.41 -16.13
CA ILE A 34 -4.85 -5.04 -14.72
C ILE A 34 -3.79 -4.03 -14.30
N TYR A 35 -4.22 -2.92 -13.72
CA TYR A 35 -3.37 -2.01 -12.97
C TYR A 35 -3.38 -2.40 -11.50
N ALA A 36 -2.25 -2.91 -11.00
CA ALA A 36 -2.08 -3.30 -9.59
C ALA A 36 -1.37 -2.20 -8.80
N LEU A 37 -1.96 -1.84 -7.65
CA LEU A 37 -1.48 -0.78 -6.76
C LEU A 37 -1.55 -1.21 -5.29
N ALA A 38 -0.42 -1.15 -4.59
CA ALA A 38 -0.37 -1.28 -3.14
C ALA A 38 -0.40 0.10 -2.48
N LEU A 39 -1.32 0.31 -1.55
CA LEU A 39 -1.44 1.52 -0.73
C LEU A 39 -0.84 1.26 0.66
N PHE A 40 0.21 1.98 1.02
CA PHE A 40 0.85 1.87 2.33
C PHE A 40 0.43 3.02 3.25
N THR A 41 0.00 2.68 4.46
CA THR A 41 -0.38 3.67 5.48
C THR A 41 0.69 3.88 6.56
N SER A 42 1.76 3.09 6.59
CA SER A 42 2.86 3.30 7.56
C SER A 42 3.98 4.18 7.01
N GLU A 43 4.66 4.89 7.92
CA GLU A 43 5.83 5.72 7.62
C GLU A 43 7.10 4.89 7.36
N ASP A 44 7.08 3.59 7.64
CA ASP A 44 8.28 2.76 7.53
C ASP A 44 8.68 2.55 6.06
N ALA A 45 9.62 3.38 5.62
CA ALA A 45 10.22 3.36 4.29
C ALA A 45 11.04 2.08 4.02
N LYS A 46 11.41 1.34 5.08
CA LYS A 46 12.17 0.09 4.97
C LYS A 46 11.40 -1.05 4.33
N TYR A 47 10.08 -0.94 4.20
CA TYR A 47 9.20 -2.00 3.71
C TYR A 47 8.65 -1.73 2.30
N ASN A 48 9.50 -1.24 1.39
CA ASN A 48 9.19 -1.14 -0.04
C ASN A 48 9.31 -2.51 -0.70
N ALA A 49 8.36 -3.41 -0.44
CA ALA A 49 8.15 -4.54 -1.33
C ALA A 49 7.24 -4.05 -2.46
N ASN A 50 7.82 -3.75 -3.61
CA ASN A 50 7.09 -3.54 -4.87
C ASN A 50 7.19 -4.77 -5.78
N GLN A 51 7.60 -5.91 -5.19
CA GLN A 51 7.94 -7.12 -5.91
C GLN A 51 7.56 -8.36 -5.08
N PHE A 52 7.05 -9.37 -5.76
CA PHE A 52 7.04 -10.75 -5.31
C PHE A 52 7.96 -11.57 -6.22
N HIS A 53 8.82 -12.37 -5.60
CA HIS A 53 9.72 -13.27 -6.31
C HIS A 53 9.47 -14.71 -5.83
N TYR A 54 9.32 -15.61 -6.79
CA TYR A 54 9.17 -17.04 -6.58
C TYR A 54 10.28 -17.76 -7.33
N GLU A 55 10.94 -18.70 -6.65
CA GLU A 55 11.97 -19.54 -7.24
C GLU A 55 11.84 -20.97 -6.70
N PHE A 56 11.82 -21.96 -7.59
CA PHE A 56 11.82 -23.37 -7.23
C PHE A 56 12.33 -24.25 -8.37
N LEU A 57 13.42 -24.99 -8.15
CA LEU A 57 13.99 -25.97 -9.11
C LEU A 57 14.12 -25.43 -10.54
N GLY A 58 14.68 -24.23 -10.70
CA GLY A 58 14.85 -23.58 -12.01
C GLY A 58 13.58 -22.94 -12.58
N THR A 59 12.46 -22.98 -11.86
CA THR A 59 11.26 -22.18 -12.15
C THR A 59 11.37 -20.85 -11.43
N GLU A 60 11.27 -19.75 -12.16
CA GLU A 60 11.31 -18.40 -11.60
C GLU A 60 10.09 -17.58 -12.03
N LEU A 61 9.60 -16.74 -11.14
CA LEU A 61 8.64 -15.69 -11.45
C LEU A 61 8.99 -14.44 -10.65
N THR A 62 9.08 -13.32 -11.35
CA THR A 62 9.18 -11.99 -10.74
C THR A 62 7.95 -11.17 -11.12
N TYR A 63 7.18 -10.77 -10.12
CA TYR A 63 5.98 -9.94 -10.25
C TYR A 63 6.23 -8.57 -9.63
N HIS A 64 6.08 -7.50 -10.41
CA HIS A 64 6.18 -6.11 -9.95
C HIS A 64 4.82 -5.43 -9.93
N TYR A 65 4.63 -4.52 -8.97
CA TYR A 65 3.40 -3.73 -8.84
C TYR A 65 3.69 -2.30 -8.42
N ASN A 66 2.73 -1.41 -8.67
CA ASN A 66 2.85 -0.01 -8.29
C ASN A 66 2.62 0.15 -6.79
N THR A 67 3.23 1.16 -6.19
CA THR A 67 3.07 1.45 -4.77
C THR A 67 2.77 2.94 -4.57
N TYR A 68 1.94 3.24 -3.57
CA TYR A 68 1.68 4.61 -3.16
C TYR A 68 1.65 4.68 -1.63
N ARG A 69 2.39 5.64 -1.07
CA ARG A 69 2.54 5.81 0.38
C ARG A 69 1.75 7.01 0.82
N ILE A 70 0.75 6.80 1.66
CA ILE A 70 -0.13 7.86 2.18
C ILE A 70 0.63 8.67 3.25
N ALA A 71 1.32 8.00 4.16
CA ALA A 71 2.03 8.66 5.27
C ALA A 71 3.18 9.58 4.83
N SER A 72 3.68 9.43 3.60
CA SER A 72 4.76 10.25 3.05
C SER A 72 4.25 11.45 2.23
N GLN A 73 2.94 11.65 2.13
CA GLN A 73 2.38 12.76 1.35
C GLN A 73 2.37 14.06 2.15
N SER A 74 2.51 15.17 1.42
CA SER A 74 2.34 16.50 1.99
C SER A 74 0.87 16.88 2.04
N GLU A 75 0.42 17.33 3.20
CA GLU A 75 -0.95 17.82 3.41
C GLU A 75 -1.28 19.00 2.48
N SER A 76 -0.40 19.99 2.37
CA SER A 76 -0.61 21.15 1.48
C SER A 76 -0.75 20.74 0.02
N THR A 77 0.12 19.82 -0.43
CA THR A 77 0.08 19.29 -1.80
C THR A 77 -1.23 18.55 -2.09
N LEU A 78 -1.78 17.82 -1.11
CA LEU A 78 -3.05 17.12 -1.27
C LEU A 78 -4.24 18.09 -1.28
N ILE A 79 -4.20 19.16 -0.49
CA ILE A 79 -5.25 20.20 -0.44
C ILE A 79 -5.31 20.98 -1.75
N GLU A 80 -4.15 21.32 -2.33
CA GLU A 80 -4.05 22.08 -3.58
C GLU A 80 -4.30 21.24 -4.84
N SER A 81 -4.33 19.91 -4.69
CA SER A 81 -4.42 19.00 -5.82
C SER A 81 -5.80 19.04 -6.49
N GLN A 82 -5.79 19.15 -7.82
CA GLN A 82 -7.00 18.96 -8.66
C GLN A 82 -7.33 17.48 -8.90
N ASN A 83 -6.53 16.55 -8.35
CA ASN A 83 -6.82 15.13 -8.44
C ASN A 83 -8.01 14.79 -7.51
N PRO A 84 -9.13 14.25 -8.03
CA PRO A 84 -10.32 13.95 -7.22
C PRO A 84 -10.05 12.92 -6.11
N PHE A 85 -8.97 12.14 -6.20
CA PHE A 85 -8.57 11.19 -5.16
C PHE A 85 -7.71 11.80 -4.06
N ALA A 86 -7.22 13.04 -4.23
CA ALA A 86 -6.36 13.69 -3.24
C ALA A 86 -7.06 13.87 -1.89
N LEU A 87 -8.38 14.13 -1.89
CA LEU A 87 -9.16 14.22 -0.66
C LEU A 87 -9.25 12.88 0.09
N ALA A 88 -9.34 11.76 -0.64
CA ALA A 88 -9.33 10.43 -0.02
C ALA A 88 -7.97 10.12 0.59
N VAL A 89 -6.88 10.47 -0.10
CA VAL A 89 -5.52 10.35 0.43
C VAL A 89 -5.33 11.25 1.65
N LEU A 90 -5.86 12.48 1.62
CA LEU A 90 -5.81 13.43 2.74
C LEU A 90 -6.55 12.89 3.97
N ALA A 91 -7.74 12.31 3.78
CA ALA A 91 -8.47 11.65 4.85
C ALA A 91 -7.64 10.50 5.47
N GLY A 92 -7.02 9.66 4.63
CA GLY A 92 -6.10 8.61 5.08
C GLY A 92 -4.91 9.17 5.87
N LEU A 93 -4.30 10.27 5.41
CA LEU A 93 -3.20 10.94 6.09
C LEU A 93 -3.61 11.42 7.49
N TYR A 94 -4.80 12.01 7.64
CA TYR A 94 -5.29 12.44 8.95
C TYR A 94 -5.56 11.27 9.89
N VAL A 95 -6.11 10.15 9.40
CA VAL A 95 -6.30 8.93 10.21
C VAL A 95 -4.95 8.43 10.75
N ILE A 96 -3.91 8.42 9.93
CA ILE A 96 -2.55 8.02 10.33
C ILE A 96 -2.00 8.97 11.41
N LYS A 97 -2.14 10.29 11.21
CA LYS A 97 -1.70 11.32 12.18
C LYS A 97 -2.40 11.17 13.54
N VAL A 98 -3.72 10.96 13.55
CA VAL A 98 -4.51 10.77 14.78
C VAL A 98 -4.09 9.51 15.52
N LYS A 99 -3.95 8.37 14.82
CA LYS A 99 -3.47 7.12 15.42
C LYS A 99 -2.10 7.31 16.09
N LYS A 100 -1.19 8.04 15.44
CA LYS A 100 0.13 8.38 16.00
C LYS A 100 0.00 9.22 17.28
N MET A 101 -0.78 10.29 17.27
CA MET A 101 -0.99 11.13 18.46
C MET A 101 -1.53 10.33 19.65
N LEU A 102 -2.49 9.42 19.42
CA LEU A 102 -3.03 8.55 20.47
C LEU A 102 -1.95 7.65 21.08
N ILE A 103 -1.13 6.99 20.26
CA ILE A 103 -0.04 6.12 20.73
C ILE A 103 1.01 6.91 21.55
N LEU A 104 1.34 8.13 21.14
CA LEU A 104 2.26 8.98 21.91
C LEU A 104 1.67 9.40 23.27
N SER A 105 0.36 9.67 23.35
CA SER A 105 -0.31 10.08 24.59
C SER A 105 -0.42 8.96 25.64
N THR A 106 -0.49 7.70 25.21
CA THR A 106 -0.55 6.54 26.11
C THR A 106 0.82 6.16 26.67
N ASN A 107 1.91 6.50 25.97
CA ASN A 107 3.28 6.19 26.42
C ASN A 107 3.85 7.23 27.41
N THR A 108 3.28 8.44 27.47
CA THR A 108 3.68 9.50 28.39
C THR A 108 2.95 9.48 29.74
N SER A 109 1.88 8.70 29.86
CA SER A 109 1.08 8.57 31.09
C SER A 109 1.48 7.37 31.98
N GLY A 110 2.51 6.61 31.58
CA GLY A 110 3.01 5.43 32.28
C GLY A 110 4.43 5.58 32.85
N ASN A 111 4.94 6.80 33.04
CA ASN A 111 6.25 7.07 33.64
C ASN A 111 6.13 8.12 34.75
#